data_AF-A0A371J0S5-F1
#
_entry.id   AF-A0A371J0S5-F1
#
_cell.length_a   1.000
_cell.length_b   1.000
_cell.length_c   1.000
_cell.angle_alpha   90.00
_cell.angle_beta   90.00
_cell.angle_gamma   90.00
#
_symmetry.space_group_name_H-M   'P 1'
#
loop_
_entity.id
_entity.type
_entity.pdbx_description
1 polymer ?
#
loop_
_entity_poly.entity_id
_entity_poly.type
_entity_poly.pdbx_seq_one_letter_code
_entity_poly.pdbx_strand_id
1 'polypeptide(L)' 'MYEYKFMEVPLKKGFKVKPGDTFEECKSIIHREAKNGWRLKQVIIPTNENKGLSVPYCYQIIFEKEIN' A
#
# COMPACT_ATOMS: atom_id res chain seq x y z
N MET A 1 -20.71 -8.12 -7.72
CA MET A 1 -19.76 -7.15 -8.34
C MET A 1 -18.68 -6.83 -7.30
N TYR A 2 -17.54 -6.22 -7.63
CA TYR A 2 -16.54 -5.85 -6.62
C TYR A 2 -16.30 -4.34 -6.59
N GLU A 3 -16.30 -3.75 -5.39
CA GLU A 3 -15.72 -2.42 -5.15
C GLU A 3 -14.24 -2.57 -4.81
N TYR A 4 -13.44 -1.61 -5.25
CA TYR A 4 -11.99 -1.58 -4.99
C TYR A 4 -11.60 -0.33 -4.22
N LYS A 5 -10.64 -0.50 -3.32
CA LYS A 5 -10.04 0.59 -2.53
C LYS A 5 -8.53 0.57 -2.72
N PHE A 6 -7.98 1.72 -3.08
CA PHE A 6 -6.55 1.93 -3.30
C PHE A 6 -6.00 2.82 -2.20
N MET A 7 -4.94 2.38 -1.54
CA MET A 7 -4.30 3.12 -0.45
C MET A 7 -2.80 3.22 -0.71
N GLU A 8 -2.32 4.45 -0.85
CA GLU A 8 -0.89 4.73 -0.91
C GLU A 8 -0.30 4.85 0.50
N VAL A 9 0.85 4.20 0.70
CA VAL A 9 1.67 4.30 1.90
C VAL A 9 3.02 4.88 1.50
N PRO A 10 3.23 6.19 1.67
CA PRO A 10 4.46 6.86 1.27
C PRO A 10 5.69 6.26 1.97
N LEU A 11 6.80 6.13 1.25
CA LEU A 11 8.04 5.66 1.86
C LEU A 11 8.53 6.65 2.92
N LYS A 12 8.76 6.15 4.13
CA LYS A 12 9.39 6.93 5.21
C LYS A 12 10.78 7.39 4.79
N LYS A 13 11.12 8.63 5.11
CA LYS A 13 12.43 9.25 4.82
C LYS A 13 13.07 9.76 6.10
N GLY A 14 14.38 9.61 6.22
CA GLY A 14 15.16 10.16 7.33
C GLY A 14 16.22 9.20 7.86
N PHE A 15 17.20 9.74 8.60
CA PHE A 15 18.36 8.99 9.10
C PHE A 15 18.03 7.85 10.07
N LYS A 16 16.84 7.86 10.69
CA LYS A 16 16.39 6.85 11.66
C LYS A 16 15.47 5.78 11.05
N VAL A 17 15.13 5.89 9.77
CA VAL A 17 14.24 4.93 9.10
C VAL A 17 15.00 3.64 8.88
N LYS A 18 14.44 2.54 9.36
CA LYS A 18 14.98 1.20 9.13
C LYS A 18 14.36 0.59 7.87
N PRO A 19 15.09 -0.30 7.18
CA PRO A 19 14.50 -1.11 6.13
C PRO A 19 13.25 -1.84 6.65
N GLY A 20 12.12 -1.69 5.94
CA GLY A 20 10.86 -2.33 6.30
C GLY A 20 9.90 -1.49 7.17
N ASP A 21 10.31 -0.34 7.72
CA ASP A 21 9.43 0.49 8.58
C ASP A 21 8.12 0.93 7.90
N THR A 22 8.17 1.15 6.58
CA THR A 22 6.97 1.47 5.79
C THR A 22 6.13 0.21 5.52
N PHE A 23 6.78 -0.95 5.40
CA PHE A 23 6.08 -2.21 5.18
C PHE A 23 5.34 -2.70 6.44
N GLU A 24 5.88 -2.47 7.64
CA GLU A 24 5.15 -2.71 8.91
C GLU A 24 3.87 -1.86 9.02
N GLU A 25 3.91 -0.63 8.50
CA GLU A 25 2.72 0.21 8.40
C GLU A 25 1.70 -0.35 7.41
N CYS A 26 2.18 -0.90 6.28
CA CYS A 26 1.31 -1.62 5.34
C CYS A 26 0.58 -2.79 6.03
N LYS A 27 1.29 -3.61 6.82
CA LYS A 27 0.67 -4.71 7.59
C LYS A 27 -0.41 -4.20 8.55
N SER A 28 -0.13 -3.09 9.23
CA SER A 28 -1.08 -2.47 10.16
C SER A 28 -2.35 -2.00 9.46
N ILE A 29 -2.21 -1.38 8.27
CA ILE A 29 -3.33 -0.98 7.42
C ILE A 29 -4.12 -2.20 6.95
N ILE A 30 -3.45 -3.26 6.49
CA ILE A 30 -4.08 -4.51 6.05
C ILE A 30 -4.93 -5.11 7.16
N HIS A 31 -4.40 -5.22 8.38
CA HIS A 31 -5.18 -5.72 9.52
C HIS A 31 -6.38 -4.85 9.87
N ARG A 32 -6.23 -3.52 9.79
CA ARG A 32 -7.33 -2.58 10.04
C ARG A 32 -8.44 -2.69 9.00
N GLU A 33 -8.09 -2.68 7.72
CA GLU A 33 -9.08 -2.75 6.63
C GLU A 33 -9.75 -4.12 6.58
N ALA A 34 -9.03 -5.21 6.90
CA ALA A 34 -9.61 -6.55 7.04
C ALA A 34 -10.72 -6.58 8.10
N LYS A 35 -10.54 -5.91 9.25
CA LYS A 35 -11.58 -5.76 10.28
C LYS A 35 -12.79 -4.94 9.79
N ASN A 36 -12.58 -4.08 8.79
CA ASN A 36 -13.64 -3.27 8.15
C ASN A 36 -14.31 -3.98 6.96
N GLY A 37 -14.04 -5.28 6.76
CA GLY A 37 -14.67 -6.10 5.72
C GLY A 37 -14.00 -6.00 4.34
N TRP A 38 -12.81 -5.42 4.24
CA TRP A 38 -12.04 -5.37 3.00
C TRP A 38 -11.12 -6.58 2.87
N ARG A 39 -11.14 -7.28 1.73
CA ARG A 39 -10.18 -8.35 1.42
C ARG A 39 -8.94 -7.74 0.78
N LEU A 40 -7.76 -8.09 1.27
CA LEU A 40 -6.51 -7.74 0.60
C LEU A 40 -6.48 -8.40 -0.79
N LYS A 41 -6.30 -7.59 -1.82
CA LYS A 41 -6.13 -8.05 -3.20
C LYS A 41 -4.66 -8.09 -3.61
N GLN A 42 -3.94 -7.00 -3.39
CA GLN A 42 -2.53 -6.89 -3.80
C GLN A 42 -1.79 -5.80 -3.03
N VAL A 43 -0.47 -5.93 -2.95
CA VAL A 43 0.45 -4.83 -2.62
C VAL A 43 1.41 -4.68 -3.79
N ILE A 44 1.50 -3.48 -4.36
CA ILE A 44 2.39 -3.17 -5.48
C ILE A 44 3.29 -1.99 -5.14
N ILE A 45 4.32 -1.80 -5.96
CA ILE A 45 5.23 -0.67 -5.89
C ILE A 45 5.12 0.07 -7.22
N PRO A 46 4.36 1.19 -7.29
CA PRO A 46 4.16 1.90 -8.54
C PRO A 46 5.46 2.52 -9.05
N THR A 47 5.62 2.48 -10.37
CA THR A 47 6.74 3.11 -11.09
C THR A 47 6.53 4.62 -11.14
N ASN A 48 7.62 5.39 -11.01
CA ASN A 48 7.59 6.83 -11.23
C ASN A 48 8.00 7.13 -12.68
N GLU A 49 7.03 7.21 -13.58
CA GLU A 49 7.25 7.37 -15.03
C GLU A 49 7.95 8.69 -15.40
N ASN A 50 7.99 9.67 -14.49
CA ASN A 50 8.58 11.00 -14.72
C ASN A 50 10.02 11.16 -14.21
N LYS A 51 10.63 10.11 -13.65
CA LYS A 51 12.03 10.14 -13.19
C LYS A 51 12.79 9.05 -13.90
N GLY A 52 13.83 9.42 -14.66
CA GLY A 52 14.72 8.49 -15.37
C GLY A 52 15.43 7.44 -14.50
N LEU A 53 15.16 7.44 -13.19
CA LEU A 53 15.51 6.41 -12.24
C LEU A 53 14.21 5.86 -11.64
N SER A 54 13.93 4.57 -11.81
CA SER A 54 12.76 3.86 -11.25
C SER A 54 12.88 3.76 -9.73
N VAL A 55 12.70 4.90 -9.04
CA VAL A 55 12.69 4.97 -7.58
C VAL A 55 11.25 4.82 -7.13
N PRO A 56 10.94 3.80 -6.33
CA PRO A 56 9.61 3.65 -5.76
C PRO A 56 9.30 4.82 -4.83
N TYR A 57 8.07 5.33 -4.86
CA TYR A 57 7.65 6.47 -4.02
C TYR A 57 6.68 6.09 -2.90
N CYS A 58 5.98 4.96 -3.04
CA CYS A 58 5.09 4.39 -2.04
C CYS A 58 4.97 2.87 -2.21
N TYR A 59 4.34 2.24 -1.23
CA TYR A 59 3.60 1.01 -1.48
C TYR A 59 2.16 1.40 -1.81
N GLN A 60 1.54 0.71 -2.77
CA GLN A 60 0.10 0.82 -3.01
C GLN A 60 -0.57 -0.48 -2.61
N ILE A 61 -1.49 -0.39 -1.64
CA ILE A 61 -2.29 -1.50 -1.16
C ILE A 61 -3.65 -1.44 -1.87
N ILE A 62 -4.03 -2.55 -2.47
CA ILE A 62 -5.28 -2.71 -3.20
C ILE A 62 -6.15 -3.67 -2.40
N PHE A 63 -7.35 -3.22 -2.05
CA PHE A 63 -8.37 -4.04 -1.43
C PHE A 63 -9.57 -4.20 -2.36
N GLU A 64 -10.31 -5.28 -2.17
CA GLU A 64 -11.59 -5.51 -2.83
C GLU A 64 -12.65 -5.91 -1.79
N LYS A 65 -13.91 -5.60 -2.09
CA LYS A 65 -15.06 -6.03 -1.31
C LYS A 65 -16.21 -6.37 -2.26
N GLU A 66 -16.94 -7.44 -1.94
CA GLU A 66 -18.07 -7.87 -2.76
C GLU A 66 -19.26 -6.92 -2.54
N ILE A 67 -19.84 -6.45 -3.64
CA ILE A 67 -21.07 -5.66 -3.67
C ILE A 67 -22.20 -6.60 -4.08
N ASN A 68 -23.21 -6.68 -3.21
CA ASN A 68 -24.49 -7.35 -3.45
C ASN A 68 -25.38 -6.54 -4.38
#